data_AF-A0A7C4WU54-F1
#
_entry.id   AF-A0A7C4WU54-F1
#
_cell.length_a   1.000
_cell.length_b   1.000
_cell.length_c   1.000
_cell.angle_alpha   90.00
_cell.angle_beta   90.00
_cell.angle_gamma   90.00
#
_symmetry.space_group_name_H-M   'P 1'
#
loop_
_entity.id
_entity.type
_entity.pdbx_description
1 polymer ?
#
loop_
_entity_poly.entity_id
_entity_poly.type
_entity_poly.pdbx_seq_one_letter_code
_entity_poly.pdbx_strand_id
1 'polypeptide(L)'
;MKRKDLASLMESVSVADLKHLLEVKGKLEALTQKKKELEKNLAEVERRIAALLGSARGLPAAAVQGAARKGKPGVRRRIAQPSLASVIADVLREHRKPMKVNDIAAAVVEKKKYRTRARDFKSQIRILLYKNEKKWFKKVAPGLFTIAAQQQNAK
;
A
#
# COMPACT_ATOMS: atom_id res chain seq x y z
N MET A 1 15.13 35.45 -25.01
CA MET A 1 14.22 36.19 -25.91
C MET A 1 14.94 37.43 -26.39
N LYS A 2 15.00 37.68 -27.71
CA LYS A 2 15.67 38.88 -28.25
C LYS A 2 14.66 40.04 -28.19
N ARG A 3 15.13 41.29 -28.01
CA ARG A 3 14.27 42.48 -27.87
C ARG A 3 13.28 42.67 -29.03
N LYS A 4 13.64 42.21 -30.23
CA LYS A 4 12.78 42.27 -31.43
C LYS A 4 11.57 41.34 -31.34
N ASP A 5 11.71 40.20 -30.67
CA ASP A 5 10.62 39.23 -30.47
C ASP A 5 9.59 39.73 -29.44
N LEU A 6 10.03 40.58 -28.49
CA LEU A 6 9.15 41.23 -27.52
C LEU A 6 8.33 42.35 -28.17
N ALA A 7 8.91 43.11 -29.10
CA ALA A 7 8.22 44.20 -29.79
C ALA A 7 7.05 43.68 -30.67
N SER A 8 7.26 42.61 -31.43
CA SER A 8 6.20 42.01 -32.26
C SER A 8 5.09 41.35 -31.42
N LEU A 9 5.41 40.86 -30.23
CA LEU A 9 4.41 40.37 -29.27
C LEU A 9 3.61 41.52 -28.64
N MET A 10 4.22 42.68 -28.42
CA MET A 10 3.52 43.86 -27.88
C MET A 10 2.60 44.52 -28.92
N GLU A 11 2.94 44.45 -30.21
CA GLU A 11 2.09 44.96 -31.30
C GLU A 11 0.87 44.07 -31.60
N SER A 12 0.97 42.77 -31.31
CA SER A 12 -0.11 41.79 -31.57
C SER A 12 -1.08 41.59 -30.39
N VAL A 13 -0.74 42.10 -29.20
CA VAL A 13 -1.58 41.98 -27.99
C VAL A 13 -2.32 43.30 -27.78
N SER A 14 -3.66 43.23 -27.84
CA SER A 14 -4.51 44.40 -27.61
C SER A 14 -4.34 44.93 -26.17
N VAL A 15 -4.54 46.23 -25.97
CA VAL A 15 -4.56 46.86 -24.62
C VAL A 15 -5.58 46.17 -23.71
N ALA A 16 -6.67 45.63 -24.27
CA ALA A 16 -7.64 44.82 -23.54
C ALA A 16 -7.06 43.48 -23.05
N ASP A 17 -6.25 42.81 -23.87
CA ASP A 17 -5.61 41.54 -23.54
C ASP A 17 -4.51 41.72 -22.49
N LEU A 18 -3.79 42.86 -22.53
CA LEU A 18 -2.82 43.23 -21.50
C LEU A 18 -3.48 43.44 -20.12
N LYS A 19 -4.64 44.09 -20.09
CA LYS A 19 -5.42 44.27 -18.86
C LYS A 19 -5.90 42.92 -18.31
N HIS A 20 -6.43 42.06 -19.17
CA HIS A 20 -6.85 40.71 -18.77
C HIS A 20 -5.69 39.87 -18.23
N LEU A 21 -4.51 39.93 -18.87
CA LEU A 21 -3.31 39.25 -18.37
C LEU A 21 -2.84 39.75 -17.01
N LEU A 22 -2.96 41.06 -16.74
CA LEU A 22 -2.64 41.63 -15.43
C LEU A 22 -3.60 41.14 -14.35
N GLU A 23 -4.89 41.08 -14.63
CA GLU A 23 -5.89 40.54 -13.69
C GLU A 23 -5.66 39.05 -13.40
N VAL A 24 -5.35 38.26 -14.42
CA VAL A 24 -5.04 36.83 -14.28
C VAL A 24 -3.78 36.64 -13.44
N LYS A 25 -2.74 37.46 -13.66
CA LYS A 25 -1.52 37.42 -12.84
C LYS A 25 -1.81 37.75 -11.37
N GLY A 26 -2.59 38.79 -11.09
CA GLY A 26 -2.97 39.14 -9.72
C GLY A 26 -3.74 38.01 -9.01
N LYS A 27 -4.68 37.37 -9.70
CA LYS A 27 -5.42 36.20 -9.17
C LYS A 27 -4.50 35.01 -8.92
N LEU A 28 -3.56 34.76 -9.84
CA LEU A 28 -2.59 33.66 -9.72
C LEU A 28 -1.67 33.90 -8.52
N GLU A 29 -1.16 35.12 -8.34
CA GLU A 29 -0.36 35.49 -7.17
C GLU A 29 -1.15 35.29 -5.87
N ALA A 30 -2.39 35.76 -5.80
CA ALA A 30 -3.26 35.55 -4.63
C ALA A 30 -3.49 34.05 -4.34
N LEU A 31 -3.71 33.23 -5.36
CA LEU A 31 -3.87 31.78 -5.20
C LEU A 31 -2.58 31.09 -4.75
N THR A 32 -1.41 31.53 -5.24
CA THR A 32 -0.12 31.00 -4.80
C THR A 32 0.20 31.37 -3.35
N GLN A 33 -0.17 32.58 -2.91
CA GLN A 33 -0.06 32.99 -1.51
C GLN A 33 -0.98 32.14 -0.62
N LYS A 34 -2.25 31.97 -1.00
CA LYS A 34 -3.20 31.10 -0.28
C LYS A 34 -2.71 29.65 -0.20
N LYS A 35 -2.13 29.11 -1.28
CA LYS A 35 -1.53 27.77 -1.28
C LYS A 35 -0.41 27.67 -0.23
N LYS A 36 0.51 28.64 -0.20
CA LYS A 36 1.61 28.67 0.77
C LYS A 36 1.10 28.78 2.22
N GLU A 37 0.05 29.56 2.44
CA GLU A 37 -0.57 29.70 3.76
C GLU A 37 -1.24 28.40 4.21
N LEU A 38 -2.00 27.75 3.33
CA LEU A 38 -2.62 26.45 3.62
C LEU A 38 -1.58 25.36 3.86
N GLU A 39 -0.47 25.36 3.13
CA GLU A 39 0.66 24.44 3.37
C GLU A 39 1.28 24.65 4.77
N LYS A 40 1.43 25.90 5.22
CA LYS A 40 1.87 26.20 6.59
C LYS A 40 0.86 25.71 7.63
N ASN A 41 -0.43 25.94 7.41
CA ASN A 41 -1.48 25.51 8.31
C ASN A 41 -1.56 23.97 8.39
N LEU A 42 -1.41 23.28 7.25
CA LEU A 42 -1.30 21.82 7.22
C LEU A 42 -0.09 21.33 8.01
N ALA A 43 1.09 21.95 7.82
CA ALA A 43 2.28 21.59 8.57
C ALA A 43 2.10 21.82 10.09
N GLU A 44 1.36 22.85 10.50
CA GLU A 44 1.03 23.07 11.90
C GLU A 44 0.07 21.99 12.45
N VAL A 45 -0.98 21.65 11.71
CA VAL A 45 -1.91 20.57 12.07
C VAL A 45 -1.17 19.24 12.18
N GLU A 46 -0.27 18.93 11.24
CA GLU A 46 0.58 17.75 11.29
C GLU A 46 1.49 17.74 12.53
N ARG A 47 2.07 18.88 12.91
CA ARG A 47 2.85 19.00 14.15
C ARG A 47 1.98 18.76 15.38
N ARG A 48 0.75 19.27 15.42
CA ARG A 48 -0.19 19.03 16.52
C ARG A 48 -0.60 17.56 16.60
N ILE A 49 -0.89 16.93 15.47
CA ILE A 49 -1.15 15.48 15.39
C ILE A 49 0.08 14.70 15.87
N ALA A 50 1.27 15.07 15.43
CA ALA A 50 2.52 14.44 15.85
C ALA A 50 2.81 14.65 17.34
N ALA A 51 2.47 15.80 17.92
CA ALA A 51 2.59 16.05 19.35
C ALA A 51 1.62 15.16 20.15
N LEU A 52 0.37 15.07 19.72
CA LEU A 52 -0.63 14.19 20.34
C LEU A 52 -0.25 12.70 20.23
N LEU A 53 0.32 12.28 19.09
CA LEU A 53 0.77 10.91 18.86
C LEU A 53 2.16 10.63 19.48
N GLY A 54 3.00 11.66 19.62
CA GLY A 54 4.39 11.61 20.10
C GLY A 54 4.52 11.71 21.62
N SER A 55 3.56 12.34 22.32
CA SER A 55 3.45 12.24 23.78
C SER A 55 3.22 10.81 24.28
N ALA A 56 2.90 9.84 23.40
CA ALA A 56 2.81 8.44 23.77
C ALA A 56 4.16 7.68 23.75
N ARG A 57 5.24 8.26 23.24
CA ARG A 57 6.58 7.63 23.24
C ARG A 57 7.68 8.68 23.36
N GLY A 58 8.19 8.85 24.58
CA GLY A 58 9.44 9.54 24.80
C GLY A 58 10.59 8.91 24.01
N LEU A 59 11.39 9.74 23.35
CA LEU A 59 12.85 9.70 23.25
C LEU A 59 13.33 10.82 22.29
N PRO A 60 14.54 11.39 22.50
CA PRO A 60 14.91 12.71 22.02
C PRO A 60 15.36 12.72 20.55
N ALA A 61 15.07 13.84 19.89
CA ALA A 61 15.44 14.14 18.53
C ALA A 61 16.95 14.44 18.43
N ALA A 62 17.72 13.47 17.96
CA ALA A 62 19.02 13.74 17.37
C ALA A 62 18.81 14.17 15.92
N ALA A 63 19.33 15.36 15.61
CA ALA A 63 19.32 15.99 14.30
C ALA A 63 19.96 15.10 13.22
N VAL A 64 19.26 14.89 12.10
CA VAL A 64 19.89 14.68 10.79
C VAL A 64 19.04 15.35 9.73
N GLN A 65 19.54 16.48 9.23
CA GLN A 65 19.17 17.05 7.93
C GLN A 65 19.63 16.08 6.84
N GLY A 66 18.77 15.74 5.88
CA GLY A 66 19.19 15.07 4.66
C GLY A 66 18.16 14.14 4.04
N ALA A 67 17.54 14.61 2.95
CA ALA A 67 16.87 13.82 1.91
C ALA A 67 15.75 12.85 2.37
N ALA A 68 14.51 13.32 2.28
CA ALA A 68 13.31 12.49 2.34
C ALA A 68 13.26 11.54 1.12
N ARG A 69 14.02 10.44 1.17
CA ARG A 69 13.71 9.25 0.37
C ARG A 69 12.38 8.73 0.89
N LYS A 70 11.37 8.64 0.02
CA LYS A 70 10.08 7.95 0.25
C LYS A 70 10.31 6.71 1.11
N GLY A 71 10.02 6.82 2.41
CA GLY A 71 10.12 5.70 3.33
C GLY A 71 9.12 4.66 2.89
N LYS A 72 9.61 3.48 2.48
CA LYS A 72 8.78 2.29 2.32
C LYS A 72 7.93 2.16 3.59
N PRO A 73 6.60 1.91 3.47
CA PRO A 73 5.77 1.70 4.64
C PRO A 73 6.43 0.62 5.49
N GLY A 74 6.70 0.97 6.76
CA GLY A 74 7.45 0.14 7.69
C GLY A 74 6.97 -1.29 7.61
N VAL A 75 7.89 -2.23 7.37
CA VAL A 75 7.61 -3.66 7.39
C VAL A 75 7.07 -3.96 8.78
N ARG A 76 5.74 -4.01 8.91
CA ARG A 76 5.07 -4.51 10.10
C ARG A 76 5.75 -5.84 10.39
N ARG A 77 6.43 -5.95 11.54
CA ARG A 77 7.10 -7.18 11.97
C ARG A 77 6.06 -8.28 11.87
N ARG A 78 6.14 -9.08 10.80
CA ARG A 78 5.25 -10.21 10.60
C ARG A 78 5.59 -11.14 11.75
N ILE A 79 4.55 -11.59 12.47
CA ILE A 79 4.71 -12.68 13.43
C ILE A 79 5.50 -13.76 12.70
N ALA A 80 6.55 -14.29 13.32
CA ALA A 80 7.42 -15.32 12.75
C ALA A 80 6.63 -16.63 12.60
N GLN A 81 5.69 -16.63 11.68
CA GLN A 81 4.82 -17.73 11.32
C GLN A 81 5.20 -18.20 9.93
N PRO A 82 5.17 -19.52 9.70
CA PRO A 82 5.35 -20.06 8.36
C PRO A 82 4.31 -19.47 7.41
N SER A 83 4.66 -19.43 6.12
CA SER A 83 3.72 -18.97 5.09
C SER A 83 2.46 -19.82 5.13
N LEU A 84 1.29 -19.18 5.06
CA LEU A 84 -0.02 -19.86 5.04
C LEU A 84 -0.08 -20.96 3.95
N ALA A 85 0.54 -20.72 2.79
CA ALA A 85 0.61 -21.69 1.72
C ALA A 85 1.41 -22.95 2.10
N SER A 86 2.50 -22.79 2.88
CA SER A 86 3.29 -23.94 3.38
C SER A 86 2.46 -24.77 4.36
N VAL A 87 1.79 -24.10 5.29
CA VAL A 87 0.97 -24.77 6.31
C VAL A 87 -0.19 -25.53 5.67
N ILE A 88 -0.85 -24.96 4.67
CA ILE A 88 -1.90 -25.65 3.91
C ILE A 88 -1.34 -26.87 3.17
N ALA A 89 -0.15 -26.76 2.57
CA ALA A 89 0.50 -27.88 1.91
C ALA A 89 0.82 -29.01 2.90
N ASP A 90 1.30 -28.69 4.11
CA ASP A 90 1.56 -29.68 5.16
C ASP A 90 0.28 -30.41 5.58
N VAL A 91 -0.82 -29.67 5.80
CA VAL A 91 -2.13 -30.23 6.15
C VAL A 91 -2.62 -31.18 5.04
N LEU A 92 -2.54 -30.76 3.77
CA LEU A 92 -2.95 -31.61 2.65
C LEU A 92 -2.03 -32.83 2.47
N ARG A 93 -0.74 -32.70 2.79
CA ARG A 93 0.24 -33.79 2.76
C ARG A 93 -0.01 -34.83 3.86
N GLU A 94 -0.36 -34.37 5.07
CA GLU A 94 -0.74 -35.25 6.19
C GLU A 94 -2.00 -36.05 5.90
N HIS A 95 -3.03 -35.41 5.33
CA HIS A 95 -4.31 -36.06 5.06
C HIS A 95 -4.32 -36.96 3.82
N ARG A 96 -3.40 -36.76 2.86
CA ARG A 96 -3.27 -37.48 1.57
C ARG A 96 -4.55 -37.61 0.73
N LYS A 97 -5.64 -36.94 1.15
CA LYS A 97 -6.97 -36.99 0.54
C LYS A 97 -7.38 -35.58 0.08
N PRO A 98 -8.20 -35.46 -0.97
CA PRO A 98 -8.81 -34.19 -1.33
C PRO A 98 -9.65 -33.65 -0.17
N MET A 99 -9.45 -32.39 0.20
CA MET A 99 -10.21 -31.73 1.28
C MET A 99 -10.97 -30.52 0.77
N LYS A 100 -12.10 -30.21 1.43
CA LYS A 100 -12.85 -28.99 1.14
C LYS A 100 -12.16 -27.79 1.79
N VAL A 101 -12.38 -26.60 1.22
CA VAL A 101 -11.82 -25.34 1.74
C VAL A 101 -12.17 -25.10 3.21
N ASN A 102 -13.39 -25.45 3.63
CA ASN A 102 -13.82 -25.30 5.02
C ASN A 102 -13.01 -26.20 5.98
N ASP A 103 -12.79 -27.44 5.58
CA ASP A 103 -12.07 -28.43 6.38
C ASP A 103 -10.58 -28.09 6.46
N ILE A 104 -10.00 -27.58 5.35
CA ILE A 104 -8.64 -27.06 5.33
C ILE A 104 -8.50 -25.89 6.31
N ALA A 105 -9.46 -24.95 6.31
CA ALA A 105 -9.42 -23.81 7.21
C ALA A 105 -9.47 -24.23 8.69
N ALA A 106 -10.34 -25.18 9.03
CA ALA A 106 -10.41 -25.74 10.38
C ALA A 106 -9.10 -26.45 10.76
N ALA A 107 -8.58 -27.33 9.90
CA ALA A 107 -7.35 -28.06 10.16
C ALA A 107 -6.11 -27.14 10.33
N VAL A 108 -6.03 -26.03 9.60
CA VAL A 108 -4.94 -25.05 9.74
C VAL A 108 -4.98 -24.35 11.10
N VAL A 109 -6.17 -24.01 11.59
CA VAL A 109 -6.33 -23.33 12.89
C VAL A 109 -6.15 -24.32 14.04
N GLU A 110 -6.77 -25.51 13.96
CA GLU A 110 -6.80 -26.48 15.04
C GLU A 110 -5.51 -27.30 15.16
N LYS A 111 -5.04 -27.88 14.04
CA LYS A 111 -3.90 -28.81 14.06
C LYS A 111 -2.56 -28.09 14.02
N LYS A 112 -2.46 -27.05 13.19
CA LYS A 112 -1.22 -26.28 13.02
C LYS A 112 -1.16 -25.01 13.87
N LYS A 113 -2.17 -24.76 14.72
CA LYS A 113 -2.27 -23.61 15.64
C LYS A 113 -1.98 -22.27 14.95
N TYR A 114 -2.38 -22.13 13.68
CA TYR A 114 -2.09 -20.93 12.90
C TYR A 114 -2.89 -19.75 13.44
N ARG A 115 -2.20 -18.72 13.97
CA ARG A 115 -2.89 -17.53 14.49
C ARG A 115 -3.28 -16.61 13.34
N THR A 116 -4.58 -16.47 13.11
CA THR A 116 -5.13 -15.52 12.14
C THR A 116 -5.80 -14.35 12.86
N ARG A 117 -5.65 -13.14 12.30
CA ARG A 117 -6.42 -11.95 12.68
C ARG A 117 -7.43 -11.55 11.61
N ALA A 118 -7.51 -12.32 10.52
CA ALA A 118 -8.38 -12.01 9.40
C ALA A 118 -9.82 -12.36 9.74
N ARG A 119 -10.74 -11.39 9.57
CA ARG A 119 -12.19 -11.60 9.72
C ARG A 119 -12.69 -12.71 8.77
N ASP A 120 -12.19 -12.70 7.53
CA ASP A 120 -12.61 -13.64 6.47
C ASP A 120 -11.49 -14.62 6.08
N PHE A 121 -10.97 -15.35 7.06
CA PHE A 121 -9.87 -16.29 6.84
C PHE A 121 -10.18 -17.37 5.78
N LYS A 122 -11.43 -17.86 5.74
CA LYS A 122 -11.89 -18.84 4.73
C LYS A 122 -11.77 -18.30 3.30
N SER A 123 -12.12 -17.03 3.10
CA SER A 123 -12.02 -16.36 1.80
C SER A 123 -10.57 -16.17 1.37
N GLN A 124 -9.67 -15.86 2.31
CA GLN A 124 -8.23 -15.78 2.03
C GLN A 124 -7.65 -17.12 1.59
N ILE A 125 -8.02 -18.23 2.25
CA ILE A 125 -7.60 -19.57 1.84
C ILE A 125 -8.15 -19.88 0.45
N ARG A 126 -9.43 -19.59 0.19
CA ARG A 126 -10.03 -19.78 -1.13
C ARG A 126 -9.24 -19.04 -2.20
N ILE A 127 -9.00 -17.74 -2.02
CA ILE A 127 -8.21 -16.93 -2.97
C ILE A 127 -6.83 -17.54 -3.19
N LEU A 128 -6.15 -17.97 -2.12
CA LEU A 128 -4.82 -18.56 -2.21
C LEU A 128 -4.81 -19.88 -2.99
N LEU A 129 -5.80 -20.75 -2.77
CA LEU A 129 -5.96 -22.02 -3.48
C LEU A 129 -6.27 -21.82 -4.97
N TYR A 130 -7.05 -20.80 -5.33
CA TYR A 130 -7.42 -20.52 -6.73
C TYR A 130 -6.34 -19.73 -7.47
N LYS A 131 -5.70 -18.75 -6.84
CA LYS A 131 -4.62 -17.96 -7.44
C LYS A 131 -3.39 -18.81 -7.74
N ASN A 132 -3.11 -19.78 -6.87
CA ASN A 132 -2.14 -20.87 -7.05
C ASN A 132 -0.82 -20.46 -7.73
N GLU A 133 -0.23 -19.34 -7.31
CA GLU A 133 0.94 -18.72 -7.96
C GLU A 133 2.13 -19.69 -8.10
N LYS A 134 2.26 -20.62 -7.15
CA LYS A 134 3.35 -21.59 -7.07
C LYS A 134 2.96 -23.00 -7.55
N LYS A 135 1.76 -23.18 -8.10
CA LYS A 135 1.22 -24.48 -8.56
C LYS A 135 1.28 -25.59 -7.50
N TRP A 136 1.15 -25.25 -6.22
CA TRP A 136 1.22 -26.21 -5.11
C TRP A 136 -0.05 -27.01 -4.91
N PHE A 137 -1.18 -26.54 -5.43
CA PHE A 137 -2.49 -27.14 -5.22
C PHE A 137 -3.14 -27.52 -6.55
N LYS A 138 -3.90 -28.60 -6.57
CA LYS A 138 -4.71 -29.03 -7.71
C LYS A 138 -6.17 -29.13 -7.28
N LYS A 139 -7.07 -28.56 -8.09
CA LYS A 139 -8.51 -28.74 -7.92
C LYS A 139 -8.89 -30.09 -8.51
N VAL A 140 -9.50 -30.95 -7.69
CA VAL A 140 -9.98 -32.28 -8.14
C VAL A 140 -11.46 -32.21 -8.51
N ALA A 141 -12.25 -31.46 -7.73
CA ALA A 141 -13.68 -31.27 -7.94
C ALA A 141 -14.10 -29.89 -7.39
N PRO A 142 -15.36 -29.44 -7.57
CA PRO A 142 -15.83 -28.17 -7.03
C PRO A 142 -15.57 -28.07 -5.52
N GLY A 143 -14.68 -27.15 -5.14
CA GLY A 143 -14.32 -26.92 -3.74
C GLY A 143 -13.40 -27.95 -3.09
N LEU A 144 -12.97 -29.00 -3.81
CA LEU A 144 -12.05 -30.04 -3.34
C LEU A 144 -10.64 -29.85 -3.91
N PHE A 145 -9.65 -29.81 -3.02
CA PHE A 145 -8.26 -29.53 -3.37
C PHE A 145 -7.32 -30.62 -2.84
N THR A 146 -6.31 -30.95 -3.63
CA THR A 146 -5.19 -31.81 -3.27
C THR A 146 -3.87 -31.07 -3.48
N ILE A 147 -2.78 -31.63 -2.94
CA ILE A 147 -1.44 -31.17 -3.28
C ILE A 147 -1.10 -31.55 -4.72
N ALA A 148 -0.46 -30.65 -5.47
CA ALA A 148 0.03 -30.94 -6.81
C ALA A 148 1.20 -31.94 -6.74
N ALA A 149 1.27 -32.85 -7.72
CA ALA A 149 2.25 -33.93 -7.75
C ALA A 149 3.72 -33.45 -7.58
N GLN A 150 4.03 -32.24 -8.05
CA GLN A 150 5.38 -31.64 -7.92
C GLN A 150 5.82 -31.39 -6.46
N GLN A 151 4.89 -31.34 -5.51
CA GLN A 151 5.19 -31.10 -4.09
C GLN A 151 5.01 -32.35 -3.21
N GLN A 152 4.67 -33.52 -3.78
CA GLN A 152 4.61 -34.77 -3.03
C GLN A 152 6.01 -35.33 -2.70
N ASN A 153 7.04 -34.94 -3.45
CA ASN A 153 8.39 -35.51 -3.38
C ASN A 153 9.43 -34.64 -2.66
N ALA A 154 9.06 -33.47 -2.12
CA ALA A 154 9.99 -32.66 -1.34
C ALA A 154 10.09 -33.22 0.09
N LYS A 155 11.04 -34.16 0.26
CA LYS A 155 11.60 -34.63 1.54
C LYS A 155 12.51 -33.57 2.13
#